data_AF-A0A958V549-F1
#
_entry.id   AF-A0A958V549-F1
#
_cell.length_a   1.000
_cell.length_b   1.000
_cell.length_c   1.000
_cell.angle_alpha   90.00
_cell.angle_beta   90.00
_cell.angle_gamma   90.00
#
_symmetry.space_group_name_H-M   'P 1'
#
loop_
_entity.id
_entity.type
_entity.pdbx_description
1 polymer ?
#
loop_
_entity_poly.entity_id
_entity_poly.type
_entity_poly.pdbx_seq_one_letter_code
_entity_poly.pdbx_strand_id
1 'polypeptide(L)'
;MLKKTIFLIAIIMANNLFGQIDRVEPPNWWVGFKDNSLQLLVHGPNISKAHPVIGYEGVKIEKVTPGSSPNYLFIDLLIDRDTQPGVMQLKFEFDSSGSLAYNYTLKARTRSEKDFIGFDSSDVIYLITPDRFVNGDPDNDIDPELKERTIDRNNDYARHGGDIKGINDHLDYISNMGFTAIWPTPLLTNDMPKSSYHGYAMTDFYEVDPRFGTLDQYRELAEKARKRGIKLIMDQVANHCGSEHWWMKDLPFDDWVNYQKDFEEHQPLHTSNHRRTTNQDPYASKFDKDLMHKGWFVSAMPDLDQRNPFMAKYIIQNSIWWIETLGLGGIRQDTYPYSNKEFMATWAGTIMKEYPDFNIVGEEWSYNPLLVGYWQQGAHNKDGYQSHLKSTMDFPMQRKIVEALNEPENWDTGLVKIYEGLAN
;
A
#
# COMPACT_ATOMS: atom_id res chain seq x y z
N MET A 1 29.16 22.24 67.66
CA MET A 1 28.27 22.04 66.49
C MET A 1 29.13 22.03 65.22
N LEU A 2 29.54 20.84 64.77
CA LEU A 2 30.25 20.66 63.49
C LEU A 2 29.20 20.51 62.38
N LYS A 3 29.18 21.41 61.39
CA LYS A 3 28.49 21.19 60.11
C LYS A 3 29.51 20.67 59.10
N LYS A 4 29.40 19.40 58.71
CA LYS A 4 30.07 18.83 57.55
C LYS A 4 29.20 19.08 56.33
N THR A 5 29.72 19.83 55.37
CA THR A 5 29.10 19.99 54.04
C THR A 5 29.64 18.87 53.15
N ILE A 6 28.77 17.95 52.74
CA ILE A 6 29.08 16.91 51.76
C ILE A 6 28.64 17.43 50.40
N PHE A 7 29.60 17.64 49.49
CA PHE A 7 29.33 17.90 48.08
C PHE A 7 29.12 16.56 47.39
N LEU A 8 27.90 16.31 46.91
CA LEU A 8 27.57 15.14 46.10
C LEU A 8 27.79 15.53 44.62
N ILE A 9 28.86 15.01 44.01
CA ILE A 9 29.08 15.12 42.57
C ILE A 9 28.19 14.08 41.90
N ALA A 10 27.11 14.53 41.26
CA ALA A 10 26.29 13.70 40.40
C ALA A 10 27.03 13.45 39.08
N ILE A 11 27.55 12.22 38.91
CA ILE A 11 28.05 11.74 37.62
C ILE A 11 26.82 11.45 36.76
N ILE A 12 26.53 12.34 35.80
CA ILE A 12 25.59 12.07 34.73
C ILE A 12 26.30 11.08 33.79
N MET A 13 26.01 9.79 33.94
CA MET A 13 26.31 8.82 32.88
C MET A 13 25.32 9.10 31.74
N ALA A 14 25.78 9.80 30.70
CA ALA A 14 25.13 9.77 29.42
C ALA A 14 25.30 8.35 28.85
N ASN A 15 24.31 7.50 29.07
CA ASN A 15 24.19 6.26 28.30
C ASN A 15 23.94 6.68 26.85
N ASN A 16 24.99 6.66 26.03
CA ASN A 16 24.82 6.57 24.59
C ASN A 16 24.18 5.21 24.34
N LEU A 17 22.84 5.18 24.27
CA LEU A 17 22.12 4.09 23.63
C LEU A 17 22.61 4.07 22.18
N PHE A 18 23.53 3.17 21.86
CA PHE A 18 23.80 2.83 20.47
C PHE A 18 22.48 2.29 19.91
N GLY A 19 21.87 3.06 19.00
CA GLY A 19 20.51 2.82 18.52
C GLY A 19 20.37 1.45 17.87
N GLN A 20 19.25 0.79 18.08
CA GLN A 20 18.88 -0.40 17.31
C GLN A 20 18.34 0.05 15.94
N ILE A 21 18.45 -0.81 14.92
CA ILE A 21 17.70 -0.61 13.67
C ILE A 21 16.27 -1.08 13.93
N ASP A 22 15.33 -0.15 13.87
CA ASP A 22 13.92 -0.43 14.14
C ASP A 22 13.28 -1.12 12.94
N ARG A 23 13.54 -0.62 11.72
CA ARG A 23 12.92 -1.09 10.49
C ARG A 23 13.88 -1.03 9.30
N VAL A 24 13.75 -2.00 8.40
CA VAL A 24 14.32 -1.98 7.06
C VAL A 24 13.22 -2.40 6.09
N GLU A 25 12.87 -1.53 5.16
CA GLU A 25 11.75 -1.73 4.23
C GLU A 25 12.22 -1.59 2.76
N PRO A 26 11.87 -2.53 1.86
CA PRO A 26 11.13 -3.76 2.11
C PRO A 26 11.89 -4.74 3.04
N PRO A 27 11.20 -5.59 3.83
CA PRO A 27 11.84 -6.43 4.85
C PRO A 27 12.71 -7.56 4.29
N ASN A 28 12.53 -7.89 3.02
CA ASN A 28 13.38 -8.77 2.23
C ASN A 28 13.22 -8.40 0.75
N TRP A 29 14.09 -8.94 -0.10
CA TRP A 29 13.93 -8.82 -1.56
C TRP A 29 14.21 -10.15 -2.27
N TRP A 30 14.19 -10.15 -3.60
CA TRP A 30 14.52 -11.29 -4.44
C TRP A 30 15.61 -10.94 -5.44
N VAL A 31 16.42 -11.93 -5.80
CA VAL A 31 17.34 -11.84 -6.94
C VAL A 31 16.61 -12.11 -8.26
N GLY A 32 17.15 -11.64 -9.38
CA GLY A 32 16.64 -12.00 -10.72
C GLY A 32 15.43 -11.18 -11.21
N PHE A 33 15.18 -10.00 -10.66
CA PHE A 33 14.25 -9.04 -11.25
C PHE A 33 14.80 -8.41 -12.55
N LYS A 34 13.92 -7.90 -13.43
CA LYS A 34 14.35 -7.19 -14.65
C LYS A 34 14.96 -5.84 -14.30
N ASP A 35 14.33 -5.12 -13.37
CA ASP A 35 14.88 -3.96 -12.68
C ASP A 35 15.77 -4.46 -11.54
N ASN A 36 17.06 -4.16 -11.62
CA ASN A 36 18.05 -4.55 -10.64
C ASN A 36 18.23 -3.53 -9.51
N SER A 37 17.47 -2.43 -9.51
CA SER A 37 17.53 -1.43 -8.46
C SER A 37 16.63 -1.78 -7.27
N LEU A 38 17.15 -1.58 -6.07
CA LEU A 38 16.43 -1.71 -4.80
C LEU A 38 16.79 -0.52 -3.91
N GLN A 39 15.81 0.24 -3.45
CA GLN A 39 15.99 1.27 -2.44
C GLN A 39 15.52 0.72 -1.09
N LEU A 40 16.43 0.67 -0.11
CA LEU A 40 16.06 0.35 1.27
C LEU A 40 15.73 1.64 2.02
N LEU A 41 14.57 1.70 2.67
CA LEU A 41 14.30 2.63 3.75
C LEU A 41 14.79 1.99 5.05
N VAL A 42 15.76 2.60 5.72
CA VAL A 42 16.24 2.18 7.04
C VAL A 42 15.80 3.22 8.07
N HIS A 43 15.10 2.77 9.11
CA HIS A 43 14.69 3.60 10.22
C HIS A 43 15.36 3.14 11.51
N GLY A 44 15.88 4.11 12.27
CA GLY A 44 16.44 3.89 13.59
C GLY A 44 17.10 5.16 14.13
N PRO A 45 17.29 5.28 15.45
CA PRO A 45 17.81 6.50 16.06
C PRO A 45 19.16 6.94 15.46
N ASN A 46 19.23 8.16 14.92
CA ASN A 46 20.42 8.74 14.30
C ASN A 46 21.02 7.94 13.11
N ILE A 47 20.28 7.02 12.49
CA ILE A 47 20.81 6.18 11.41
C ILE A 47 21.28 6.99 10.18
N SER A 48 20.81 8.22 10.02
CA SER A 48 21.25 9.11 8.93
C SER A 48 22.76 9.43 8.94
N LYS A 49 23.41 9.26 10.11
CA LYS A 49 24.86 9.48 10.31
C LYS A 49 25.70 8.24 10.00
N ALA A 50 25.07 7.11 9.68
CA ALA A 50 25.79 5.88 9.40
C ALA A 50 26.37 5.86 7.99
N HIS A 51 27.50 5.17 7.85
CA HIS A 51 28.09 4.78 6.59
C HIS A 51 27.78 3.29 6.33
N PRO A 52 26.80 2.99 5.46
CA PRO A 52 26.45 1.62 5.17
C PRO A 52 27.55 0.92 4.36
N VAL A 53 27.87 -0.30 4.76
CA VAL A 53 28.85 -1.17 4.11
C VAL A 53 28.20 -2.51 3.81
N ILE A 54 28.33 -2.95 2.56
CA ILE A 54 27.80 -4.22 2.07
C ILE A 54 28.94 -5.03 1.46
N GLY A 55 29.14 -6.24 1.98
CA GLY A 55 30.09 -7.23 1.46
C GLY A 55 29.37 -8.45 0.92
N TYR A 56 28.53 -8.28 -0.11
CA TYR A 56 27.76 -9.36 -0.73
C TYR A 56 28.01 -9.38 -2.24
N GLU A 57 28.43 -10.52 -2.77
CA GLU A 57 28.79 -10.65 -4.19
C GLU A 57 27.58 -10.35 -5.09
N GLY A 58 27.78 -9.50 -6.10
CA GLY A 58 26.72 -9.04 -7.00
C GLY A 58 25.87 -7.87 -6.48
N VAL A 59 26.06 -7.41 -5.24
CA VAL A 59 25.32 -6.26 -4.69
C VAL A 59 26.24 -5.06 -4.50
N LYS A 60 25.83 -3.89 -4.98
CA LYS A 60 26.57 -2.63 -4.86
C LYS A 60 25.68 -1.53 -4.30
N ILE A 61 26.23 -0.72 -3.40
CA ILE A 61 25.59 0.54 -3.01
C ILE A 61 25.85 1.55 -4.12
N GLU A 62 24.78 2.02 -4.75
CA GLU A 62 24.84 3.08 -5.76
C GLU A 62 24.81 4.46 -5.10
N LYS A 63 23.93 4.63 -4.11
CA LYS A 63 23.75 5.90 -3.43
C LYS A 63 23.22 5.70 -2.02
N VAL A 64 23.60 6.61 -1.14
CA VAL A 64 23.10 6.70 0.23
C VAL A 64 22.55 8.11 0.42
N THR A 65 21.29 8.22 0.82
CA THR A 65 20.62 9.50 1.03
C THR A 65 20.04 9.58 2.44
N PRO A 66 20.55 10.45 3.32
CA PRO A 66 19.91 10.71 4.61
C PRO A 66 18.57 11.42 4.43
N GLY A 67 17.60 11.11 5.32
CA GLY A 67 16.35 11.88 5.40
C GLY A 67 16.54 13.28 5.98
N SER A 68 15.50 14.11 5.91
CA SER A 68 15.42 15.36 6.70
C SER A 68 15.47 15.04 8.20
N SER A 69 14.76 13.99 8.60
CA SER A 69 14.86 13.44 9.95
C SER A 69 16.16 12.64 10.13
N PRO A 70 16.88 12.79 11.25
CA PRO A 70 18.10 12.05 11.52
C PRO A 70 17.87 10.54 11.70
N ASN A 71 16.62 10.09 11.80
CA ASN A 71 16.27 8.70 12.06
C ASN A 71 15.99 7.89 10.78
N TYR A 72 16.25 8.46 9.60
CA TYR A 72 16.07 7.79 8.31
C TYR A 72 17.33 7.81 7.46
N LEU A 73 17.59 6.67 6.82
CA LEU A 73 18.63 6.50 5.80
C LEU A 73 18.07 5.70 4.64
N PHE A 74 18.17 6.23 3.43
CA PHE A 74 17.79 5.55 2.20
C PHE A 74 19.03 5.03 1.49
N ILE A 75 19.03 3.75 1.12
CA ILE A 75 20.18 3.10 0.47
C ILE A 75 19.73 2.53 -0.87
N ASP A 76 20.20 3.14 -1.94
CA ASP A 76 20.00 2.65 -3.31
C ASP A 76 21.04 1.57 -3.61
N LEU A 77 20.56 0.39 -3.93
CA LEU A 77 21.33 -0.81 -4.24
C LEU A 77 21.13 -1.20 -5.71
N LEU A 78 22.21 -1.69 -6.31
CA LEU A 78 22.17 -2.44 -7.56
C LEU A 78 22.46 -3.91 -7.26
N ILE A 79 21.56 -4.80 -7.69
CA ILE A 79 21.65 -6.24 -7.48
C ILE A 79 21.83 -6.91 -8.85
N ASP A 80 23.06 -7.29 -9.17
CA ASP A 80 23.40 -7.96 -10.44
C ASP A 80 22.52 -9.20 -10.64
N ARG A 81 22.12 -9.50 -11.88
CA ARG A 81 21.14 -10.55 -12.18
C ARG A 81 21.56 -11.95 -11.73
N ASP A 82 22.86 -12.20 -11.71
CA ASP A 82 23.45 -13.50 -11.33
C ASP A 82 23.76 -13.59 -9.82
N THR A 83 23.39 -12.55 -9.04
CA THR A 83 23.50 -12.55 -7.57
C THR A 83 22.81 -13.78 -7.01
N GLN A 84 23.52 -14.51 -6.15
CA GLN A 84 22.95 -15.69 -5.51
C GLN A 84 22.02 -15.29 -4.37
N PRO A 85 20.96 -16.07 -4.10
CA PRO A 85 20.11 -15.85 -2.93
C PRO A 85 20.87 -16.16 -1.63
N GLY A 86 20.53 -15.46 -0.56
CA GLY A 86 21.11 -15.67 0.75
C GLY A 86 20.87 -14.51 1.72
N VAL A 87 21.60 -14.53 2.82
CA VAL A 87 21.55 -13.47 3.84
C VAL A 87 22.73 -12.52 3.63
N MET A 88 22.40 -11.28 3.26
CA MET A 88 23.32 -10.16 3.16
C MET A 88 23.41 -9.46 4.51
N GLN A 89 24.64 -9.24 5.00
CA GLN A 89 24.84 -8.43 6.20
C GLN A 89 24.98 -6.95 5.81
N LEU A 90 24.00 -6.14 6.20
CA LEU A 90 24.06 -4.68 6.13
C LEU A 90 24.79 -4.19 7.38
N LYS A 91 25.99 -3.62 7.22
CA LYS A 91 26.72 -2.99 8.32
C LYS A 91 26.55 -1.48 8.24
N PHE A 92 26.39 -0.84 9.37
CA PHE A 92 26.22 0.61 9.50
C PHE A 92 27.30 1.13 10.42
N GLU A 93 28.35 1.73 9.86
CA GLU A 93 29.51 2.23 10.60
C GLU A 93 29.32 3.69 10.97
N PHE A 94 29.66 4.06 12.20
CA PHE A 94 29.57 5.45 12.68
C PHE A 94 30.98 5.94 13.07
N ASP A 95 31.33 7.17 12.66
CA ASP A 95 32.67 7.76 12.83
C ASP A 95 33.23 7.68 14.26
N SER A 96 32.36 7.70 15.28
CA SER A 96 32.77 7.76 16.70
C SER A 96 32.05 6.78 17.61
N SER A 97 31.24 5.87 17.04
CA SER A 97 30.17 5.19 17.80
C SER A 97 30.05 3.68 17.48
N GLY A 98 31.06 3.06 16.88
CA GLY A 98 31.01 1.64 16.54
C GLY A 98 30.12 1.35 15.33
N SER A 99 29.57 0.14 15.25
CA SER A 99 28.79 -0.32 14.09
C SER A 99 27.54 -1.08 14.50
N LEU A 100 26.47 -0.93 13.71
CA LEU A 100 25.29 -1.79 13.77
C LEU A 100 25.31 -2.79 12.62
N ALA A 101 24.65 -3.92 12.79
CA ALA A 101 24.48 -4.92 11.74
C ALA A 101 23.03 -5.37 11.63
N TYR A 102 22.56 -5.54 10.41
CA TYR A 102 21.24 -6.07 10.10
C TYR A 102 21.35 -7.19 9.07
N ASN A 103 20.68 -8.31 9.32
CA ASN A 103 20.64 -9.44 8.40
C ASN A 103 19.50 -9.24 7.41
N TYR A 104 19.83 -8.92 6.16
CA TYR A 104 18.88 -8.69 5.08
C TYR A 104 18.81 -9.90 4.15
N THR A 105 17.62 -10.41 3.86
CA THR A 105 17.46 -11.63 3.05
C THR A 105 17.18 -11.30 1.59
N LEU A 106 18.00 -11.81 0.68
CA LEU A 106 17.73 -11.90 -0.75
C LEU A 106 17.26 -13.32 -1.08
N LYS A 107 15.99 -13.46 -1.45
CA LYS A 107 15.35 -14.74 -1.73
C LYS A 107 15.56 -15.15 -3.20
N ALA A 108 15.50 -16.45 -3.46
CA ALA A 108 15.28 -16.95 -4.81
C ALA A 108 13.81 -16.73 -5.19
N ARG A 109 13.53 -16.33 -6.43
CA ARG A 109 12.17 -16.33 -6.96
C ARG A 109 11.71 -17.78 -7.12
N THR A 110 10.51 -18.09 -6.64
CA THR A 110 9.91 -19.43 -6.74
C THR A 110 9.04 -19.59 -7.99
N ARG A 111 8.81 -18.51 -8.72
CA ARG A 111 7.96 -18.40 -9.91
C ARG A 111 8.68 -17.57 -10.97
N SER A 112 8.45 -17.88 -12.24
CA SER A 112 8.82 -16.98 -13.32
C SER A 112 7.83 -15.82 -13.35
N GLU A 113 8.26 -14.68 -13.87
CA GLU A 113 7.42 -13.51 -14.14
C GLU A 113 6.17 -13.83 -14.99
N LYS A 114 6.21 -14.88 -15.81
CA LYS A 114 5.09 -15.35 -16.64
C LYS A 114 4.02 -16.14 -15.86
N ASP A 115 4.36 -16.61 -14.66
CA ASP A 115 3.44 -17.37 -13.82
C ASP A 115 2.50 -16.45 -13.03
N PHE A 116 2.77 -15.13 -13.02
CA PHE A 116 1.93 -14.10 -12.42
C PHE A 116 0.82 -13.67 -13.37
N ILE A 117 -0.07 -14.61 -13.67
CA ILE A 117 -1.22 -14.40 -14.56
C ILE A 117 -2.31 -13.64 -13.80
N GLY A 118 -2.62 -12.44 -14.28
CA GLY A 118 -3.68 -11.60 -13.75
C GLY A 118 -5.08 -12.18 -13.95
N PHE A 119 -6.07 -11.64 -13.25
CA PHE A 119 -7.46 -11.88 -13.58
C PHE A 119 -7.79 -11.32 -14.97
N ASP A 120 -8.74 -11.93 -15.68
CA ASP A 120 -9.23 -11.46 -16.97
C ASP A 120 -10.73 -11.72 -17.14
N SER A 121 -11.23 -11.61 -18.37
CA SER A 121 -12.66 -11.82 -18.68
C SER A 121 -13.17 -13.25 -18.46
N SER A 122 -12.30 -14.23 -18.25
CA SER A 122 -12.68 -15.60 -17.87
C SER A 122 -12.93 -15.76 -16.37
N ASP A 123 -12.57 -14.74 -15.56
CA ASP A 123 -12.71 -14.80 -14.12
C ASP A 123 -14.02 -14.19 -13.60
N VAL A 124 -14.49 -14.71 -12.47
CA VAL A 124 -15.55 -14.10 -11.66
C VAL A 124 -14.98 -13.83 -10.26
N ILE A 125 -15.01 -12.56 -9.84
CA ILE A 125 -14.37 -12.07 -8.61
C ILE A 125 -15.37 -12.03 -7.46
N TYR A 126 -15.01 -12.62 -6.32
CA TYR A 126 -15.74 -12.55 -5.06
C TYR A 126 -15.10 -11.48 -4.14
N LEU A 127 -15.78 -10.35 -3.95
CA LEU A 127 -15.37 -9.30 -3.02
C LEU A 127 -15.68 -9.70 -1.58
N ILE A 128 -14.70 -9.56 -0.69
CA ILE A 128 -14.80 -9.91 0.73
C ILE A 128 -14.44 -8.66 1.55
N THR A 129 -15.26 -8.27 2.52
CA THR A 129 -14.82 -7.42 3.61
C THR A 129 -14.40 -8.34 4.76
N PRO A 130 -13.08 -8.57 5.00
CA PRO A 130 -12.61 -9.65 5.86
C PRO A 130 -13.25 -9.66 7.24
N ASP A 131 -13.29 -8.50 7.92
CA ASP A 131 -13.89 -8.31 9.25
C ASP A 131 -15.38 -8.72 9.31
N ARG A 132 -16.06 -8.76 8.16
CA ARG A 132 -17.51 -9.00 8.03
C ARG A 132 -17.86 -10.33 7.39
N PHE A 133 -16.87 -11.13 7.02
CA PHE A 133 -17.11 -12.39 6.32
C PHE A 133 -17.32 -13.55 7.30
N VAL A 134 -16.24 -14.04 7.89
CA VAL A 134 -16.27 -15.16 8.84
C VAL A 134 -15.19 -14.91 9.89
N ASN A 135 -15.57 -14.96 11.16
CA ASN A 135 -14.65 -15.03 12.29
C ASN A 135 -14.27 -16.51 12.48
N GLY A 136 -13.06 -16.86 12.04
CA GLY A 136 -12.50 -18.20 12.12
C GLY A 136 -11.63 -18.42 13.36
N ASP A 137 -11.19 -17.35 14.01
CA ASP A 137 -10.31 -17.33 15.18
C ASP A 137 -10.67 -16.16 16.13
N PRO A 138 -11.60 -16.37 17.08
CA PRO A 138 -12.00 -15.33 18.03
C PRO A 138 -10.87 -14.87 18.97
N ASP A 139 -9.77 -15.62 19.08
CA ASP A 139 -8.67 -15.26 19.98
C ASP A 139 -7.87 -14.05 19.44
N ASN A 140 -8.00 -13.72 18.14
CA ASN A 140 -7.37 -12.55 17.53
C ASN A 140 -8.29 -11.32 17.38
N ASP A 141 -9.56 -11.42 17.80
CA ASP A 141 -10.55 -10.33 17.68
C ASP A 141 -10.07 -9.00 18.29
N ILE A 142 -9.27 -9.10 19.36
CA ILE A 142 -8.68 -7.97 20.08
C ILE A 142 -7.18 -8.20 20.25
N ASP A 143 -6.39 -7.25 19.77
CA ASP A 143 -4.97 -7.15 20.10
C ASP A 143 -4.77 -6.04 21.16
N PRO A 144 -4.15 -6.34 22.33
CA PRO A 144 -3.96 -5.37 23.40
C PRO A 144 -2.98 -4.24 23.06
N GLU A 145 -2.11 -4.40 22.06
CA GLU A 145 -1.15 -3.39 21.61
C GLU A 145 -1.78 -2.38 20.65
N LEU A 146 -2.87 -2.75 19.97
CA LEU A 146 -3.60 -1.86 19.06
C LEU A 146 -4.59 -0.93 19.79
N LYS A 147 -5.04 0.12 19.12
CA LYS A 147 -5.87 1.20 19.68
C LYS A 147 -7.35 0.86 19.76
N GLU A 148 -7.93 0.24 18.74
CA GLU A 148 -9.31 -0.22 18.75
C GLU A 148 -9.39 -1.62 19.40
N ARG A 149 -9.75 -1.64 20.69
CA ARG A 149 -9.67 -2.82 21.58
C ARG A 149 -11.04 -3.43 21.89
N THR A 150 -12.03 -3.19 21.04
CA THR A 150 -13.40 -3.65 21.26
C THR A 150 -13.98 -4.18 19.97
N ILE A 151 -14.79 -5.23 20.07
CA ILE A 151 -15.67 -5.70 19.01
C ILE A 151 -17.12 -5.36 19.37
N ASP A 152 -17.91 -4.97 18.37
CA ASP A 152 -19.35 -4.81 18.52
C ASP A 152 -20.06 -5.11 17.20
N ARG A 153 -20.59 -6.33 17.08
CA ARG A 153 -21.30 -6.79 15.88
C ARG A 153 -22.62 -6.08 15.61
N ASN A 154 -23.12 -5.26 16.55
CA ASN A 154 -24.30 -4.41 16.34
C ASN A 154 -23.94 -2.98 15.89
N ASN A 155 -22.65 -2.65 15.82
CA ASN A 155 -22.18 -1.35 15.40
C ASN A 155 -21.46 -1.45 14.06
N ASP A 156 -22.02 -0.82 13.03
CA ASP A 156 -21.49 -0.85 11.66
C ASP A 156 -20.07 -0.27 11.53
N TYR A 157 -19.61 0.53 12.49
CA TYR A 157 -18.28 1.14 12.53
C TYR A 157 -17.30 0.45 13.47
N ALA A 158 -17.74 -0.52 14.26
CA ALA A 158 -16.84 -1.32 15.09
C ALA A 158 -16.31 -2.51 14.28
N ARG A 159 -15.27 -3.14 14.83
CA ARG A 159 -14.81 -4.46 14.38
C ARG A 159 -15.81 -5.55 14.75
N HIS A 160 -15.97 -6.52 13.87
CA HIS A 160 -16.88 -7.67 14.00
C HIS A 160 -16.11 -9.00 14.14
N GLY A 161 -14.81 -9.00 13.82
CA GLY A 161 -13.90 -10.10 14.13
C GLY A 161 -13.68 -11.10 13.00
N GLY A 162 -14.13 -10.81 11.78
CA GLY A 162 -13.81 -11.68 10.64
C GLY A 162 -12.33 -11.63 10.27
N ASP A 163 -11.76 -12.75 9.83
CA ASP A 163 -10.31 -12.94 9.75
C ASP A 163 -9.86 -13.84 8.57
N ILE A 164 -8.54 -13.94 8.35
CA ILE A 164 -7.95 -14.74 7.26
C ILE A 164 -8.24 -16.23 7.43
N LYS A 165 -8.32 -16.73 8.66
CA LYS A 165 -8.64 -18.13 8.92
C LYS A 165 -10.08 -18.43 8.49
N GLY A 166 -11.03 -17.54 8.78
CA GLY A 166 -12.40 -17.63 8.33
C GLY A 166 -12.54 -17.67 6.81
N ILE A 167 -11.79 -16.81 6.10
CA ILE A 167 -11.71 -16.86 4.63
C ILE A 167 -11.17 -18.22 4.15
N ASN A 168 -10.05 -18.67 4.74
CA ASN A 168 -9.42 -19.94 4.41
C ASN A 168 -10.36 -21.15 4.57
N ASP A 169 -11.10 -21.18 5.67
CA ASP A 169 -12.04 -22.26 6.01
C ASP A 169 -13.23 -22.32 5.03
N HIS A 170 -13.49 -21.23 4.29
CA HIS A 170 -14.65 -21.09 3.39
C HIS A 170 -14.26 -20.95 1.90
N LEU A 171 -13.00 -21.25 1.53
CA LEU A 171 -12.60 -21.28 0.12
C LEU A 171 -13.39 -22.30 -0.70
N ASP A 172 -13.77 -23.44 -0.11
CA ASP A 172 -14.61 -24.44 -0.80
C ASP A 172 -16.00 -23.87 -1.10
N TYR A 173 -16.58 -23.09 -0.19
CA TYR A 173 -17.86 -22.40 -0.43
C TYR A 173 -17.75 -21.44 -1.62
N ILE A 174 -16.69 -20.62 -1.65
CA ILE A 174 -16.44 -19.67 -2.76
C ILE A 174 -16.23 -20.42 -4.09
N SER A 175 -15.41 -21.48 -4.07
CA SER A 175 -15.15 -22.31 -5.25
C SER A 175 -16.40 -23.00 -5.78
N ASN A 176 -17.24 -23.55 -4.90
CA ASN A 176 -18.48 -24.25 -5.27
C ASN A 176 -19.52 -23.34 -5.91
N MET A 177 -19.49 -22.03 -5.62
CA MET A 177 -20.32 -21.04 -6.31
C MET A 177 -19.81 -20.69 -7.71
N GLY A 178 -18.59 -21.11 -8.07
CA GLY A 178 -17.98 -20.87 -9.38
C GLY A 178 -17.09 -19.63 -9.47
N PHE A 179 -16.76 -18.98 -8.35
CA PHE A 179 -15.81 -17.87 -8.35
C PHE A 179 -14.38 -18.38 -8.56
N THR A 180 -13.62 -17.65 -9.38
CA THR A 180 -12.22 -17.99 -9.74
C THR A 180 -11.23 -16.94 -9.24
N ALA A 181 -11.71 -15.93 -8.53
CA ALA A 181 -10.87 -14.95 -7.86
C ALA A 181 -11.54 -14.46 -6.57
N ILE A 182 -10.73 -14.14 -5.57
CA ILE A 182 -11.16 -13.41 -4.37
C ILE A 182 -10.45 -12.07 -4.30
N TRP A 183 -11.18 -11.04 -3.87
CA TRP A 183 -10.67 -9.71 -3.59
C TRP A 183 -11.11 -9.36 -2.16
N PRO A 184 -10.28 -9.64 -1.13
CA PRO A 184 -10.49 -9.04 0.18
C PRO A 184 -10.16 -7.54 0.13
N THR A 185 -10.97 -6.70 0.77
CA THR A 185 -10.57 -5.33 1.16
C THR A 185 -9.30 -5.40 2.03
N PRO A 186 -8.58 -4.28 2.25
CA PRO A 186 -7.24 -4.35 2.82
C PRO A 186 -7.13 -5.12 4.15
N LEU A 187 -6.08 -5.94 4.23
CA LEU A 187 -5.75 -6.82 5.37
C LEU A 187 -4.51 -6.34 6.16
N LEU A 188 -3.95 -5.18 5.80
CA LEU A 188 -2.77 -4.63 6.45
C LEU A 188 -3.12 -3.90 7.74
N THR A 189 -2.15 -3.77 8.65
CA THR A 189 -2.36 -3.14 9.96
C THR A 189 -3.03 -1.78 9.80
N ASN A 190 -4.20 -1.62 10.41
CA ASN A 190 -4.94 -0.38 10.47
C ASN A 190 -5.17 -0.04 11.96
N ASP A 191 -4.12 0.46 12.62
CA ASP A 191 -4.12 0.80 14.05
C ASP A 191 -4.80 2.16 14.33
N MET A 192 -5.99 2.35 13.77
CA MET A 192 -6.81 3.53 14.00
C MET A 192 -7.71 3.29 15.23
N PRO A 193 -8.00 4.33 16.04
CA PRO A 193 -8.76 4.18 17.29
C PRO A 193 -10.25 3.83 17.09
N LYS A 194 -10.76 3.95 15.87
CA LYS A 194 -12.14 3.63 15.49
C LYS A 194 -12.21 3.31 14.00
N SER A 195 -13.23 2.54 13.61
CA SER A 195 -13.45 2.18 12.21
C SER A 195 -12.29 1.44 11.56
N SER A 196 -11.38 0.83 12.31
CA SER A 196 -10.21 0.15 11.74
C SER A 196 -10.58 -1.04 10.82
N TYR A 197 -11.79 -1.57 10.98
CA TYR A 197 -12.29 -2.74 10.25
C TYR A 197 -12.20 -2.63 8.72
N HIS A 198 -12.30 -1.42 8.16
CA HIS A 198 -12.37 -1.23 6.71
C HIS A 198 -10.99 -1.36 6.04
N GLY A 199 -9.89 -1.29 6.79
CA GLY A 199 -8.52 -1.48 6.28
C GLY A 199 -7.87 -0.33 5.49
N TYR A 200 -8.65 0.57 4.87
CA TYR A 200 -8.11 1.66 4.03
C TYR A 200 -7.23 2.73 4.70
N ALA A 201 -7.17 2.80 6.04
CA ALA A 201 -6.31 3.77 6.75
C ALA A 201 -5.05 3.09 7.30
N MET A 202 -4.29 2.42 6.42
CA MET A 202 -3.14 1.58 6.80
C MET A 202 -2.12 2.35 7.64
N THR A 203 -1.68 1.74 8.74
CA THR A 203 -0.66 2.27 9.64
C THR A 203 0.68 1.53 9.52
N ASP A 204 0.70 0.43 8.76
CA ASP A 204 1.91 -0.28 8.32
C ASP A 204 1.64 -0.94 6.95
N PHE A 205 2.51 -0.70 5.97
CA PHE A 205 2.34 -1.22 4.61
C PHE A 205 2.94 -2.62 4.37
N TYR A 206 3.72 -3.16 5.32
CA TYR A 206 4.36 -4.48 5.20
C TYR A 206 3.85 -5.50 6.24
N GLU A 207 3.03 -5.07 7.19
CA GLU A 207 2.46 -5.90 8.24
C GLU A 207 0.98 -6.24 7.98
N VAL A 208 0.62 -7.51 8.16
CA VAL A 208 -0.77 -7.97 8.20
C VAL A 208 -1.35 -7.57 9.55
N ASP A 209 -2.57 -7.01 9.56
CA ASP A 209 -3.22 -6.63 10.82
C ASP A 209 -3.34 -7.87 11.71
N PRO A 210 -2.80 -7.86 12.95
CA PRO A 210 -2.80 -9.05 13.80
C PRO A 210 -4.21 -9.51 14.16
N ARG A 211 -5.23 -8.64 14.04
CA ARG A 211 -6.66 -8.98 14.22
C ARG A 211 -7.28 -9.67 13.01
N PHE A 212 -6.53 -9.82 11.91
CA PHE A 212 -6.91 -10.66 10.78
C PHE A 212 -6.05 -11.93 10.71
N GLY A 213 -4.87 -11.93 11.33
CA GLY A 213 -3.95 -13.05 11.39
C GLY A 213 -2.51 -12.65 11.09
N THR A 214 -1.74 -13.59 10.56
CA THR A 214 -0.30 -13.43 10.31
C THR A 214 0.03 -13.43 8.82
N LEU A 215 1.23 -12.96 8.47
CA LEU A 215 1.75 -13.05 7.10
C LEU A 215 1.79 -14.51 6.58
N ASP A 216 2.07 -15.47 7.44
CA ASP A 216 2.11 -16.89 7.05
C ASP A 216 0.71 -17.44 6.78
N GLN A 217 -0.30 -17.04 7.55
CA GLN A 217 -1.71 -17.35 7.24
C GLN A 217 -2.16 -16.70 5.93
N TYR A 218 -1.68 -15.49 5.62
CA TYR A 218 -1.99 -14.84 4.35
C TYR A 218 -1.34 -15.55 3.15
N ARG A 219 -0.08 -16.00 3.30
CA ARG A 219 0.57 -16.88 2.32
C ARG A 219 -0.18 -18.20 2.16
N GLU A 220 -0.62 -18.80 3.26
CA GLU A 220 -1.42 -20.02 3.24
C GLU A 220 -2.75 -19.82 2.49
N LEU A 221 -3.42 -18.68 2.69
CA LEU A 221 -4.61 -18.30 1.93
C LEU A 221 -4.33 -18.24 0.43
N ALA A 222 -3.28 -17.54 0.03
CA ALA A 222 -2.91 -17.44 -1.38
C ALA A 222 -2.63 -18.82 -1.99
N GLU A 223 -1.90 -19.69 -1.29
CA GLU A 223 -1.60 -21.04 -1.77
C GLU A 223 -2.83 -21.96 -1.81
N LYS A 224 -3.69 -21.92 -0.79
CA LYS A 224 -4.93 -22.71 -0.75
C LYS A 224 -5.94 -22.26 -1.81
N ALA A 225 -6.04 -20.95 -2.06
CA ALA A 225 -6.85 -20.38 -3.13
C ALA A 225 -6.33 -20.85 -4.50
N ARG A 226 -5.02 -20.71 -4.74
CA ARG A 226 -4.38 -21.13 -5.99
C ARG A 226 -4.57 -22.60 -6.31
N LYS A 227 -4.47 -23.48 -5.31
CA LYS A 227 -4.74 -24.93 -5.46
C LYS A 227 -6.16 -25.25 -5.94
N ARG A 228 -7.11 -24.31 -5.76
CA ARG A 228 -8.50 -24.40 -6.21
C ARG A 228 -8.75 -23.63 -7.52
N GLY A 229 -7.71 -23.10 -8.15
CA GLY A 229 -7.86 -22.21 -9.31
C GLY A 229 -8.41 -20.83 -8.96
N ILE A 230 -8.34 -20.42 -7.68
CA ILE A 230 -8.78 -19.10 -7.22
C ILE A 230 -7.59 -18.15 -7.17
N LYS A 231 -7.65 -17.05 -7.93
CA LYS A 231 -6.69 -15.95 -7.88
C LYS A 231 -6.93 -15.08 -6.63
N LEU A 232 -5.85 -14.63 -5.99
CA LEU A 232 -5.92 -13.64 -4.92
C LEU A 232 -5.62 -12.25 -5.48
N ILE A 233 -6.58 -11.33 -5.39
CA ILE A 233 -6.43 -9.92 -5.77
C ILE A 233 -6.21 -9.13 -4.49
N MET A 234 -5.12 -8.38 -4.41
CA MET A 234 -4.85 -7.53 -3.25
C MET A 234 -5.43 -6.13 -3.45
N ASP A 235 -6.14 -5.64 -2.44
CA ASP A 235 -6.56 -4.24 -2.37
C ASP A 235 -5.41 -3.36 -1.86
N GLN A 236 -4.99 -2.37 -2.65
CA GLN A 236 -3.88 -1.49 -2.32
C GLN A 236 -4.30 -0.02 -2.33
N VAL A 237 -3.68 0.77 -1.46
CA VAL A 237 -3.90 2.21 -1.34
C VAL A 237 -2.56 2.92 -1.57
N ALA A 238 -2.42 3.60 -2.71
CA ALA A 238 -1.24 4.40 -3.03
C ALA A 238 -1.41 5.88 -2.63
N ASN A 239 -2.65 6.32 -2.38
CA ASN A 239 -2.99 7.71 -2.17
C ASN A 239 -2.64 8.22 -0.77
N HIS A 240 -3.00 7.46 0.25
CA HIS A 240 -2.97 7.90 1.64
C HIS A 240 -2.54 6.76 2.57
N CYS A 241 -2.10 7.12 3.77
CA CYS A 241 -1.99 6.21 4.91
C CYS A 241 -3.04 6.57 5.98
N GLY A 242 -3.02 5.92 7.14
CA GLY A 242 -3.76 6.34 8.32
C GLY A 242 -2.98 7.38 9.15
N SER A 243 -3.68 8.25 9.87
CA SER A 243 -3.04 9.28 10.71
C SER A 243 -2.22 8.72 11.88
N GLU A 244 -2.42 7.44 12.21
CA GLU A 244 -1.63 6.70 13.20
C GLU A 244 -0.47 5.90 12.57
N HIS A 245 -0.22 6.04 11.26
CA HIS A 245 0.93 5.43 10.60
C HIS A 245 2.22 5.88 11.28
N TRP A 246 3.17 4.96 11.45
CA TRP A 246 4.38 5.22 12.24
C TRP A 246 5.21 6.41 11.73
N TRP A 247 5.22 6.65 10.41
CA TRP A 247 5.78 7.87 9.78
C TRP A 247 5.25 9.17 10.39
N MET A 248 3.99 9.24 10.82
CA MET A 248 3.38 10.48 11.29
C MET A 248 3.98 10.97 12.61
N LYS A 249 4.76 10.13 13.32
CA LYS A 249 5.52 10.51 14.51
C LYS A 249 6.86 11.18 14.19
N ASP A 250 7.41 10.89 13.01
CA ASP A 250 8.72 11.34 12.55
C ASP A 250 8.79 11.15 11.03
N LEU A 251 8.54 12.22 10.26
CA LEU A 251 8.43 12.13 8.80
C LEU A 251 9.84 12.07 8.15
N PRO A 252 10.06 11.19 7.15
CA PRO A 252 11.38 11.01 6.52
C PRO A 252 11.94 12.27 5.84
N PHE A 253 11.07 13.04 5.18
CA PHE A 253 11.38 14.25 4.42
C PHE A 253 10.31 15.33 4.68
N ASP A 254 10.61 16.58 4.30
CA ASP A 254 9.70 17.74 4.48
C ASP A 254 8.51 17.73 3.50
N ASP A 255 8.55 16.84 2.51
CA ASP A 255 7.56 16.62 1.46
C ASP A 255 7.17 15.13 1.38
N TRP A 256 7.02 14.46 2.53
CA TRP A 256 6.59 13.06 2.58
C TRP A 256 5.07 12.92 2.45
N VAL A 257 4.34 13.87 3.04
CA VAL A 257 2.88 14.00 2.89
C VAL A 257 2.52 15.38 2.32
N ASN A 258 1.41 15.44 1.60
CA ASN A 258 0.89 16.72 1.10
C ASN A 258 0.42 17.60 2.26
N TYR A 259 0.62 18.91 2.15
CA TYR A 259 0.32 19.89 3.22
C TYR A 259 1.00 19.57 4.57
N GLN A 260 2.16 18.91 4.53
CA GLN A 260 2.91 18.49 5.71
C GLN A 260 3.18 19.62 6.70
N LYS A 261 3.59 20.79 6.21
CA LYS A 261 3.84 21.96 7.07
C LYS A 261 2.62 22.34 7.90
N ASP A 262 1.43 22.34 7.28
CA ASP A 262 0.19 22.67 7.97
C ASP A 262 -0.15 21.60 9.04
N PHE A 263 0.13 20.33 8.74
CA PHE A 263 0.02 19.25 9.73
C PHE A 263 0.99 19.43 10.92
N GLU A 264 2.27 19.66 10.66
CA GLU A 264 3.31 19.84 11.70
C GLU A 264 3.05 21.09 12.57
N GLU A 265 2.60 22.19 11.95
CA GLU A 265 2.25 23.44 12.62
C GLU A 265 0.84 23.43 13.24
N HIS A 266 0.15 22.28 13.22
CA HIS A 266 -1.21 22.08 13.76
C HIS A 266 -2.24 23.09 13.20
N GLN A 267 -2.09 23.45 11.93
CA GLN A 267 -3.02 24.28 11.18
C GLN A 267 -4.20 23.44 10.66
N PRO A 268 -5.30 24.08 10.22
CA PRO A 268 -6.40 23.37 9.59
C PRO A 268 -5.94 22.57 8.36
N LEU A 269 -6.16 21.26 8.39
CA LEU A 269 -5.80 20.37 7.29
C LEU A 269 -6.64 20.65 6.04
N HIS A 270 -6.00 20.58 4.88
CA HIS A 270 -6.65 20.74 3.59
C HIS A 270 -7.26 19.41 3.13
N THR A 271 -8.59 19.36 3.02
CA THR A 271 -9.28 18.18 2.50
C THR A 271 -9.51 18.26 1.00
N SER A 272 -9.57 17.10 0.35
CA SER A 272 -9.88 17.03 -1.07
C SER A 272 -11.25 17.63 -1.37
N ASN A 273 -11.36 18.34 -2.49
CA ASN A 273 -12.66 18.79 -3.02
C ASN A 273 -13.37 17.67 -3.80
N HIS A 274 -12.72 16.50 -3.96
CA HIS A 274 -13.19 15.33 -4.71
C HIS A 274 -13.59 15.61 -6.17
N ARG A 275 -13.09 16.72 -6.77
CA ARG A 275 -13.40 17.13 -8.14
C ARG A 275 -12.54 16.38 -9.15
N ARG A 276 -12.75 15.07 -9.30
CA ARG A 276 -11.96 14.16 -10.15
C ARG A 276 -11.81 14.62 -11.60
N THR A 277 -12.75 15.41 -12.12
CA THR A 277 -12.70 16.02 -13.46
C THR A 277 -11.44 16.86 -13.68
N THR A 278 -10.84 17.42 -12.62
CA THR A 278 -9.64 18.27 -12.72
C THR A 278 -8.42 17.52 -13.28
N ASN A 279 -8.39 16.18 -13.19
CA ASN A 279 -7.34 15.33 -13.77
C ASN A 279 -7.17 15.54 -15.29
N GLN A 280 -8.29 15.80 -15.99
CA GLN A 280 -8.35 15.89 -17.45
C GLN A 280 -9.00 17.17 -17.99
N ASP A 281 -9.41 18.09 -17.10
CA ASP A 281 -10.05 19.34 -17.48
C ASP A 281 -9.00 20.44 -17.81
N PRO A 282 -8.95 20.94 -19.06
CA PRO A 282 -8.06 22.05 -19.43
C PRO A 282 -8.47 23.39 -18.82
N TYR A 283 -9.71 23.52 -18.34
CA TYR A 283 -10.25 24.75 -17.74
C TYR A 283 -10.20 24.73 -16.21
N ALA A 284 -9.82 23.60 -15.60
CA ALA A 284 -9.82 23.47 -14.16
C ALA A 284 -8.89 24.48 -13.50
N SER A 285 -9.41 25.16 -12.47
CA SER A 285 -8.65 26.13 -11.69
C SER A 285 -7.46 25.47 -10.98
N LYS A 286 -6.39 26.22 -10.77
CA LYS A 286 -5.24 25.73 -9.99
C LYS A 286 -5.67 25.30 -8.59
N PHE A 287 -6.55 26.07 -7.95
CA PHE A 287 -7.08 25.78 -6.62
C PHE A 287 -7.78 24.42 -6.58
N ASP A 288 -8.64 24.13 -7.56
CA ASP A 288 -9.36 22.86 -7.60
C ASP A 288 -8.44 21.68 -7.89
N LYS A 289 -7.42 21.87 -8.75
CA LYS A 289 -6.38 20.87 -9.01
C LYS A 289 -5.58 20.57 -7.75
N ASP A 290 -5.10 21.61 -7.06
CA ASP A 290 -4.31 21.43 -5.84
C ASP A 290 -5.09 20.67 -4.77
N LEU A 291 -6.36 21.02 -4.50
CA LEU A 291 -7.16 20.27 -3.53
C LEU A 291 -7.48 18.84 -3.98
N MET A 292 -7.75 18.59 -5.27
CA MET A 292 -8.02 17.23 -5.75
C MET A 292 -6.80 16.31 -5.59
N HIS A 293 -5.60 16.82 -5.90
CA HIS A 293 -4.37 16.01 -5.97
C HIS A 293 -3.52 15.98 -4.70
N LYS A 294 -3.81 16.85 -3.73
CA LYS A 294 -2.99 17.01 -2.51
C LYS A 294 -3.84 17.04 -1.26
N GLY A 295 -5.13 17.34 -1.39
CA GLY A 295 -6.03 17.42 -0.25
C GLY A 295 -6.25 16.05 0.33
N TRP A 296 -6.16 15.94 1.65
CA TRP A 296 -6.39 14.69 2.35
C TRP A 296 -7.82 14.22 2.13
N PHE A 297 -8.03 12.91 1.95
CA PHE A 297 -9.37 12.36 1.74
C PHE A 297 -10.29 12.70 2.93
N VAL A 298 -9.75 12.51 4.14
CA VAL A 298 -10.28 12.98 5.43
C VAL A 298 -9.09 13.26 6.36
N SER A 299 -9.33 13.95 7.49
CA SER A 299 -8.26 14.28 8.44
C SER A 299 -7.53 13.07 9.03
N ALA A 300 -8.17 11.89 9.01
CA ALA A 300 -7.61 10.63 9.49
C ALA A 300 -6.76 9.89 8.45
N MET A 301 -6.65 10.43 7.23
CA MET A 301 -5.98 9.80 6.09
C MET A 301 -4.97 10.76 5.45
N PRO A 302 -3.76 10.91 6.02
CA PRO A 302 -2.69 11.71 5.43
C PRO A 302 -2.41 11.33 3.99
N ASP A 303 -2.42 12.33 3.10
CA ASP A 303 -2.21 12.15 1.67
C ASP A 303 -0.70 12.09 1.36
N LEU A 304 -0.26 11.01 0.74
CA LEU A 304 1.15 10.74 0.45
C LEU A 304 1.62 11.60 -0.73
N ASP A 305 2.77 12.27 -0.62
CA ASP A 305 3.30 13.03 -1.74
C ASP A 305 4.10 12.13 -2.69
N GLN A 306 3.43 11.54 -3.69
CA GLN A 306 4.09 10.64 -4.64
C GLN A 306 4.99 11.36 -5.67
N ARG A 307 5.14 12.69 -5.57
CA ARG A 307 6.14 13.44 -6.35
C ARG A 307 7.52 13.37 -5.69
N ASN A 308 7.58 13.07 -4.39
CA ASN A 308 8.82 12.69 -3.73
C ASN A 308 9.27 11.32 -4.30
N PRO A 309 10.48 11.22 -4.89
CA PRO A 309 10.93 10.00 -5.54
C PRO A 309 11.15 8.82 -4.57
N PHE A 310 11.44 9.09 -3.30
CA PHE A 310 11.57 8.07 -2.25
C PHE A 310 10.20 7.48 -1.88
N MET A 311 9.17 8.32 -1.77
CA MET A 311 7.78 7.88 -1.60
C MET A 311 7.31 7.04 -2.79
N ALA A 312 7.54 7.54 -4.01
CA ALA A 312 7.18 6.81 -5.23
C ALA A 312 7.85 5.43 -5.30
N LYS A 313 9.17 5.36 -5.03
CA LYS A 313 9.92 4.11 -5.04
C LYS A 313 9.43 3.17 -3.93
N TYR A 314 9.11 3.70 -2.74
CA TYR A 314 8.56 2.93 -1.63
C TYR A 314 7.26 2.20 -2.03
N ILE A 315 6.27 2.93 -2.56
CA ILE A 315 4.97 2.36 -2.93
C ILE A 315 5.11 1.34 -4.08
N ILE A 316 5.95 1.62 -5.09
CA ILE A 316 6.22 0.68 -6.18
C ILE A 316 6.84 -0.63 -5.64
N GLN A 317 7.87 -0.53 -4.80
CA GLN A 317 8.51 -1.70 -4.22
C GLN A 317 7.58 -2.47 -3.28
N ASN A 318 6.72 -1.78 -2.53
CA ASN A 318 5.70 -2.40 -1.70
C ASN A 318 4.73 -3.26 -2.53
N SER A 319 4.22 -2.72 -3.64
CA SER A 319 3.35 -3.48 -4.54
C SER A 319 4.06 -4.71 -5.11
N ILE A 320 5.31 -4.56 -5.59
CA ILE A 320 6.12 -5.68 -6.12
C ILE A 320 6.39 -6.72 -5.02
N TRP A 321 6.70 -6.28 -3.80
CA TRP A 321 6.95 -7.17 -2.67
C TRP A 321 5.73 -8.01 -2.33
N TRP A 322 4.53 -7.42 -2.33
CA TRP A 322 3.29 -8.14 -2.08
C TRP A 322 2.92 -9.09 -3.23
N ILE A 323 3.17 -8.69 -4.49
CA ILE A 323 3.00 -9.56 -5.65
C ILE A 323 3.83 -10.84 -5.47
N GLU A 324 5.13 -10.73 -5.22
CA GLU A 324 6.01 -11.90 -5.01
C GLU A 324 5.67 -12.68 -3.75
N THR A 325 5.39 -11.99 -2.64
CA THR A 325 5.17 -12.61 -1.33
C THR A 325 3.95 -13.53 -1.33
N LEU A 326 2.87 -13.11 -1.99
CA LEU A 326 1.61 -13.85 -2.02
C LEU A 326 1.38 -14.58 -3.35
N GLY A 327 2.17 -14.30 -4.39
CA GLY A 327 1.84 -14.77 -5.74
C GLY A 327 0.49 -14.24 -6.18
N LEU A 328 0.31 -12.92 -6.15
CA LEU A 328 -0.98 -12.32 -6.45
C LEU A 328 -1.44 -12.68 -7.87
N GLY A 329 -2.75 -12.72 -8.06
CA GLY A 329 -3.42 -12.79 -9.36
C GLY A 329 -4.03 -11.45 -9.78
N GLY A 330 -3.71 -10.37 -9.07
CA GLY A 330 -4.08 -9.01 -9.45
C GLY A 330 -3.94 -8.01 -8.32
N ILE A 331 -4.09 -6.73 -8.65
CA ILE A 331 -4.27 -5.63 -7.69
C ILE A 331 -5.58 -4.92 -8.00
N ARG A 332 -6.38 -4.63 -6.97
CA ARG A 332 -7.38 -3.56 -7.02
C ARG A 332 -6.75 -2.33 -6.36
N GLN A 333 -6.64 -1.24 -7.11
CA GLN A 333 -6.06 0.00 -6.63
C GLN A 333 -7.16 0.97 -6.22
N ASP A 334 -7.25 1.21 -4.92
CA ASP A 334 -8.16 2.16 -4.28
C ASP A 334 -7.93 3.59 -4.75
N THR A 335 -9.00 4.40 -4.74
CA THR A 335 -8.94 5.86 -4.89
C THR A 335 -8.00 6.33 -6.01
N TYR A 336 -8.03 5.62 -7.14
CA TYR A 336 -7.11 5.80 -8.27
C TYR A 336 -6.91 7.26 -8.72
N PRO A 337 -7.95 8.11 -8.81
CA PRO A 337 -7.80 9.48 -9.34
C PRO A 337 -7.29 10.51 -8.34
N TYR A 338 -7.04 10.12 -7.09
CA TYR A 338 -6.54 11.02 -6.05
C TYR A 338 -5.01 11.10 -6.07
N SER A 339 -4.34 9.99 -6.35
CA SER A 339 -2.88 9.95 -6.43
C SER A 339 -2.35 10.75 -7.64
N ASN A 340 -1.09 11.19 -7.57
CA ASN A 340 -0.46 11.86 -8.70
C ASN A 340 -0.50 10.96 -9.96
N LYS A 341 -1.08 11.46 -11.06
CA LYS A 341 -1.34 10.65 -12.25
C LYS A 341 -0.07 10.15 -12.95
N GLU A 342 1.00 10.96 -12.99
CA GLU A 342 2.28 10.58 -13.58
C GLU A 342 2.97 9.47 -12.77
N PHE A 343 2.89 9.57 -11.44
CA PHE A 343 3.29 8.49 -10.54
C PHE A 343 2.46 7.22 -10.82
N MET A 344 1.14 7.30 -10.89
CA MET A 344 0.29 6.12 -11.13
C MET A 344 0.60 5.44 -12.47
N ALA A 345 0.88 6.23 -13.52
CA ALA A 345 1.33 5.69 -14.80
C ALA A 345 2.67 4.95 -14.68
N THR A 346 3.61 5.51 -13.91
CA THR A 346 4.92 4.89 -13.63
C THR A 346 4.79 3.63 -12.78
N TRP A 347 3.93 3.67 -11.76
CA TRP A 347 3.65 2.56 -10.86
C TRP A 347 3.07 1.36 -11.60
N ALA A 348 1.98 1.57 -12.34
CA ALA A 348 1.38 0.53 -13.16
C ALA A 348 2.36 0.04 -14.23
N GLY A 349 3.06 0.95 -14.90
CA GLY A 349 4.04 0.61 -15.94
C GLY A 349 5.20 -0.24 -15.44
N THR A 350 5.69 0.05 -14.22
CA THR A 350 6.78 -0.71 -13.60
C THR A 350 6.33 -2.12 -13.23
N ILE A 351 5.15 -2.25 -12.62
CA ILE A 351 4.55 -3.56 -12.31
C ILE A 351 4.35 -4.37 -13.59
N MET A 352 3.75 -3.76 -14.62
CA MET A 352 3.46 -4.44 -15.87
C MET A 352 4.72 -4.80 -16.67
N LYS A 353 5.81 -4.04 -16.52
CA LYS A 353 7.09 -4.39 -17.12
C LYS A 353 7.71 -5.62 -16.45
N GLU A 354 7.61 -5.72 -15.13
CA GLU A 354 8.08 -6.88 -14.39
C GLU A 354 7.21 -8.11 -14.70
N TYR A 355 5.88 -7.95 -14.62
CA TYR A 355 4.86 -9.00 -14.80
C TYR A 355 3.91 -8.69 -15.98
N PRO A 356 4.28 -9.01 -17.24
CA PRO A 356 3.51 -8.62 -18.43
C PRO A 356 2.08 -9.16 -18.48
N ASP A 357 1.87 -10.35 -17.91
CA ASP A 357 0.58 -11.06 -17.93
C ASP A 357 -0.29 -10.77 -16.69
N PHE A 358 0.16 -9.87 -15.81
CA PHE A 358 -0.58 -9.45 -14.62
C PHE A 358 -1.77 -8.54 -14.96
N ASN A 359 -2.64 -8.25 -14.00
CA ASN A 359 -3.74 -7.29 -14.18
C ASN A 359 -3.94 -6.40 -12.95
N ILE A 360 -4.31 -5.16 -13.20
CA ILE A 360 -4.59 -4.14 -12.19
C ILE A 360 -5.91 -3.47 -12.57
N VAL A 361 -6.84 -3.40 -11.62
CA VAL A 361 -8.09 -2.64 -11.75
C VAL A 361 -8.05 -1.41 -10.87
N GLY A 362 -8.20 -0.23 -11.46
CA GLY A 362 -8.25 1.04 -10.74
C GLY A 362 -9.68 1.46 -10.41
N GLU A 363 -9.89 1.92 -9.18
CA GLU A 363 -11.14 2.54 -8.75
C GLU A 363 -11.20 4.03 -9.13
N GLU A 364 -11.73 4.33 -10.32
CA GLU A 364 -12.21 5.67 -10.67
C GLU A 364 -13.72 5.71 -10.50
N TRP A 365 -14.19 6.15 -9.33
CA TRP A 365 -15.62 6.20 -9.03
C TRP A 365 -16.32 7.38 -9.71
N SER A 366 -16.54 7.27 -11.02
CA SER A 366 -17.30 8.22 -11.81
C SER A 366 -18.33 7.51 -12.68
N TYR A 367 -19.51 8.11 -12.84
CA TYR A 367 -20.56 7.58 -13.72
C TYR A 367 -20.47 8.09 -15.15
N ASN A 368 -19.46 8.92 -15.45
CA ASN A 368 -19.16 9.37 -16.80
C ASN A 368 -18.07 8.45 -17.37
N PRO A 369 -18.34 7.70 -18.46
CA PRO A 369 -17.35 6.80 -19.06
C PRO A 369 -16.09 7.53 -19.54
N LEU A 370 -16.17 8.82 -19.86
CA LEU A 370 -15.00 9.63 -20.23
C LEU A 370 -14.03 9.86 -19.07
N LEU A 371 -14.51 9.88 -17.82
CA LEU A 371 -13.64 9.99 -16.64
C LEU A 371 -12.96 8.65 -16.36
N VAL A 372 -13.70 7.55 -16.50
CA VAL A 372 -13.18 6.20 -16.30
C VAL A 372 -12.16 5.82 -17.38
N GLY A 373 -12.52 6.04 -18.65
CA GLY A 373 -11.67 5.69 -19.80
C GLY A 373 -10.35 6.46 -19.86
N TYR A 374 -10.27 7.65 -19.26
CA TYR A 374 -9.03 8.45 -19.17
C TYR A 374 -7.85 7.65 -18.59
N TRP A 375 -8.15 6.78 -17.62
CA TRP A 375 -7.15 6.03 -16.87
C TRP A 375 -6.76 4.71 -17.51
N GLN A 376 -7.44 4.24 -18.56
CA GLN A 376 -7.15 2.94 -19.13
C GLN A 376 -5.95 2.99 -20.10
N GLN A 377 -5.13 1.96 -20.09
CA GLN A 377 -4.04 1.79 -21.04
C GLN A 377 -4.58 1.84 -22.48
N GLY A 378 -3.90 2.61 -23.34
CA GLY A 378 -4.30 2.81 -24.74
C GLY A 378 -5.30 3.94 -24.97
N ALA A 379 -5.79 4.59 -23.91
CA ALA A 379 -6.62 5.79 -24.06
C ALA A 379 -5.88 6.92 -24.81
N HIS A 380 -6.56 7.54 -25.77
CA HIS A 380 -6.03 8.67 -26.54
C HIS A 380 -6.39 10.00 -25.87
N ASN A 381 -5.76 10.27 -24.73
CA ASN A 381 -6.05 11.44 -23.91
C ASN A 381 -5.59 12.76 -24.57
N LYS A 382 -6.41 13.81 -24.46
CA LYS A 382 -6.17 15.12 -25.09
C LYS A 382 -4.96 15.86 -24.51
N ASP A 383 -4.63 15.61 -23.25
CA ASP A 383 -3.47 16.18 -22.56
C ASP A 383 -2.18 15.37 -22.78
N GLY A 384 -2.24 14.28 -23.54
CA GLY A 384 -1.12 13.39 -23.81
C GLY A 384 -0.80 12.41 -22.67
N TYR A 385 -1.62 12.33 -21.62
CA TYR A 385 -1.43 11.38 -20.52
C TYR A 385 -1.51 9.94 -21.02
N GLN A 386 -0.49 9.14 -20.71
CA GLN A 386 -0.44 7.72 -21.04
C GLN A 386 -0.48 6.90 -19.75
N SER A 387 -1.56 6.12 -19.60
CA SER A 387 -1.69 5.15 -18.51
C SER A 387 -1.13 3.78 -18.89
N HIS A 388 -0.80 2.99 -17.87
CA HIS A 388 -0.47 1.57 -17.98
C HIS A 388 -1.44 0.68 -17.18
N LEU A 389 -2.55 1.25 -16.72
CA LEU A 389 -3.60 0.52 -16.02
C LEU A 389 -4.43 -0.30 -17.01
N LYS A 390 -4.48 -1.62 -16.82
CA LYS A 390 -5.19 -2.53 -17.74
C LYS A 390 -6.70 -2.48 -17.63
N SER A 391 -7.23 -2.29 -16.42
CA SER A 391 -8.67 -2.30 -16.15
C SER A 391 -9.10 -1.16 -15.24
N THR A 392 -10.36 -0.76 -15.35
CA THR A 392 -11.02 0.18 -14.44
C THR A 392 -12.32 -0.43 -13.94
N MET A 393 -12.81 0.06 -12.80
CA MET A 393 -14.15 -0.29 -12.33
C MET A 393 -15.22 0.39 -13.20
N ASP A 394 -16.11 -0.40 -13.79
CA ASP A 394 -17.18 0.11 -14.67
C ASP A 394 -18.40 0.61 -13.86
N PHE A 395 -18.16 1.64 -13.05
CA PHE A 395 -19.24 2.37 -12.36
C PHE A 395 -20.29 2.96 -13.32
N PRO A 396 -19.93 3.50 -14.51
CA PRO A 396 -20.92 3.97 -15.48
C PRO A 396 -21.94 2.88 -15.83
N MET A 397 -21.47 1.69 -16.23
CA MET A 397 -22.37 0.60 -16.59
C MET A 397 -23.11 0.02 -15.38
N GLN A 398 -22.42 -0.13 -14.24
CA GLN A 398 -23.04 -0.57 -13.00
C GLN A 398 -24.26 0.30 -12.63
N ARG A 399 -24.12 1.63 -12.72
CA ARG A 399 -25.23 2.56 -12.48
C ARG A 399 -26.36 2.38 -13.49
N LYS A 400 -26.04 2.23 -14.77
CA LYS A 400 -27.05 2.04 -15.84
C LYS A 400 -27.84 0.74 -15.66
N ILE A 401 -27.20 -0.34 -15.25
CA ILE A 401 -27.87 -1.61 -14.92
C ILE A 401 -28.83 -1.41 -13.75
N VAL A 402 -28.39 -0.79 -12.67
CA VAL A 402 -29.24 -0.55 -11.49
C VAL A 402 -30.44 0.33 -11.84
N GLU A 403 -30.23 1.43 -12.58
CA GLU A 403 -31.33 2.30 -13.02
C GLU A 403 -32.32 1.55 -13.91
N ALA A 404 -31.84 0.82 -14.92
CA ALA A 404 -32.68 0.06 -15.85
C ALA A 404 -33.57 -0.97 -15.15
N LEU A 405 -33.05 -1.66 -14.14
CA LEU A 405 -33.81 -2.69 -13.39
C LEU A 405 -34.84 -2.10 -12.42
N ASN A 406 -34.72 -0.82 -12.05
CA ASN A 406 -35.61 -0.14 -11.10
C ASN A 406 -36.61 0.82 -11.74
N GLU A 407 -36.58 0.95 -13.06
CA GLU A 407 -37.46 1.83 -13.82
C GLU A 407 -38.46 1.04 -14.69
N PRO A 408 -39.67 1.56 -14.94
CA PRO A 408 -40.55 0.98 -15.94
C PRO A 408 -39.95 1.12 -17.34
N GLU A 409 -40.23 0.16 -18.21
CA GLU A 409 -39.79 0.21 -19.61
C GLU A 409 -40.52 1.32 -20.37
N ASN A 410 -39.75 2.20 -21.02
CA ASN A 410 -40.25 3.29 -21.87
C ASN A 410 -39.19 3.64 -22.95
N TRP A 411 -39.46 4.67 -23.76
CA TRP A 411 -38.54 5.10 -24.81
C TRP A 411 -37.17 5.59 -24.30
N ASP A 412 -37.08 6.11 -23.06
CA ASP A 412 -35.87 6.64 -22.41
C ASP A 412 -35.53 6.02 -21.04
N THR A 413 -36.32 5.03 -20.59
CA THR A 413 -36.14 4.35 -19.29
C THR A 413 -36.20 2.84 -19.43
N GLY A 414 -35.66 2.11 -18.45
CA GLY A 414 -35.57 0.65 -18.51
C GLY A 414 -34.36 0.16 -19.30
N LEU A 415 -34.51 -0.92 -20.06
CA LEU A 415 -33.39 -1.63 -20.70
C LEU A 415 -32.63 -0.78 -21.72
N VAL A 416 -33.25 0.26 -22.27
CA VAL A 416 -32.58 1.23 -23.17
C VAL A 416 -31.34 1.85 -22.51
N LYS A 417 -31.32 2.04 -21.18
CA LYS A 417 -30.17 2.57 -20.45
C LYS A 417 -28.95 1.64 -20.46
N ILE A 418 -29.18 0.32 -20.43
CA ILE A 418 -28.11 -0.69 -20.56
C ILE A 418 -27.57 -0.67 -21.99
N TYR A 419 -28.46 -0.64 -22.98
CA TYR A 419 -28.07 -0.55 -24.39
C TYR A 419 -27.23 0.69 -24.68
N GLU A 420 -27.69 1.87 -24.26
CA GLU A 420 -26.95 3.13 -24.46
C GLU A 420 -25.66 3.15 -23.65
N GLY A 421 -25.65 2.58 -22.44
CA GLY A 421 -24.44 2.41 -21.64
C GLY A 421 -23.34 1.65 -22.39
N LEU A 422 -23.69 0.55 -23.04
CA LEU A 422 -22.77 -0.27 -23.85
C LEU A 422 -22.39 0.36 -25.20
N ALA A 423 -23.23 1.24 -25.73
CA ALA A 423 -22.99 1.89 -27.02
C ALA A 423 -22.06 3.11 -26.92
N ASN A 424 -21.88 3.67 -25.72
CA ASN A 424 -20.91 4.73 -25.42
C ASN A 424 -19.50 4.16 -25.30
#